data_AF-H8XVV5-F1
#
_entry.id   AF-H8XVV5-F1
#
_cell.length_a   1.000
_cell.length_b   1.000
_cell.length_c   1.000
_cell.angle_alpha   90.00
_cell.angle_beta   90.00
_cell.angle_gamma   90.00
#
_symmetry.space_group_name_H-M   'P 1'
#
loop_
_entity.id
_entity.type
_entity.pdbx_description
1 polymer ?
#
loop_
_entity_poly.entity_id
_entity_poly.type
_entity_poly.pdbx_seq_one_letter_code
_entity_poly.pdbx_strand_id
1 'polypeptide(L)'
;MKIGLKLLQLRKQFRFSQEYVADEIGISKTTLRKWEAAESIPTFDNLNKLSQFYNVKMTYWFEENNDVESDEVLLHLNDLLDQVKQLICEIREKQTKMV
;
A
#
# COMPACT_ATOMS: atom_id res chain seq x y z
N MET A 1 -3.20 13.34 5.68
CA MET A 1 -2.13 12.92 4.72
C MET A 1 -2.21 13.74 3.42
N LYS A 2 -1.09 14.15 2.80
CA LYS A 2 -1.12 14.88 1.50
C LYS A 2 -1.41 13.94 0.32
N ILE A 3 -2.20 14.39 -0.67
CA ILE A 3 -2.59 13.63 -1.88
C ILE A 3 -1.40 12.94 -2.57
N GLY A 4 -0.26 13.62 -2.66
CA GLY A 4 0.96 13.07 -3.27
C GLY A 4 1.48 11.80 -2.61
N LEU A 5 1.37 11.68 -1.29
CA LEU A 5 1.80 10.49 -0.55
C LEU A 5 0.88 9.30 -0.83
N LYS A 6 -0.44 9.52 -0.89
CA LYS A 6 -1.41 8.47 -1.25
C LYS A 6 -1.19 7.96 -2.66
N LEU A 7 -0.93 8.86 -3.61
CA LEU A 7 -0.61 8.50 -4.98
C LEU A 7 0.67 7.65 -5.05
N LEU A 8 1.72 8.06 -4.33
CA LEU A 8 2.97 7.31 -4.23
C LEU A 8 2.76 5.91 -3.63
N GLN A 9 1.95 5.80 -2.58
CA GLN A 9 1.61 4.54 -1.92
C GLN A 9 0.87 3.60 -2.87
N LEU A 10 -0.22 4.07 -3.49
CA LEU A 10 -0.97 3.30 -4.48
C LEU A 10 -0.06 2.83 -5.61
N ARG A 11 0.73 3.74 -6.21
CA ARG A 11 1.64 3.35 -7.29
C ARG A 11 2.60 2.23 -6.87
N LYS A 12 3.17 2.32 -5.66
CA LYS A 12 4.10 1.30 -5.14
C LYS A 12 3.38 -0.01 -4.81
N GLN A 13 2.16 0.03 -4.27
CA GLN A 13 1.35 -1.15 -3.98
C GLN A 13 1.07 -1.97 -5.25
N PHE A 14 0.76 -1.28 -6.35
CA PHE A 14 0.56 -1.91 -7.65
C PHE A 14 1.86 -2.16 -8.43
N ARG A 15 3.02 -1.77 -7.88
CA ARG A 15 4.37 -1.89 -8.48
C ARG A 15 4.50 -1.22 -9.85
N PHE A 16 3.76 -0.14 -10.07
CA PHE A 16 3.84 0.61 -11.32
C PHE A 16 5.00 1.60 -11.34
N SER A 17 5.60 1.79 -12.51
CA SER A 17 6.56 2.86 -12.72
C SER A 17 5.85 4.21 -12.83
N GLN A 18 6.58 5.31 -12.59
CA GLN A 18 6.00 6.65 -12.80
C GLN A 18 5.67 6.91 -14.27
N GLU A 19 6.43 6.32 -15.21
CA GLU A 19 6.15 6.43 -16.64
C GLU A 19 4.80 5.77 -16.97
N TYR A 20 4.62 4.52 -16.52
CA TYR A 20 3.41 3.74 -16.80
C TYR A 20 2.14 4.46 -16.32
N VAL A 21 2.11 4.92 -15.06
CA VAL A 21 0.93 5.62 -14.54
C VAL A 21 0.68 6.93 -15.29
N ALA A 22 1.75 7.64 -15.67
CA ALA A 22 1.62 8.89 -16.40
C ALA A 22 1.04 8.68 -17.81
N ASP A 23 1.51 7.64 -18.50
CA ASP A 23 1.01 7.26 -19.83
C ASP A 23 -0.48 6.86 -19.77
N GLU A 24 -0.85 6.02 -18.80
CA GLU A 24 -2.22 5.53 -18.64
C GLU A 24 -3.24 6.65 -18.35
N ILE A 25 -2.84 7.69 -17.62
CA ILE A 25 -3.72 8.84 -17.33
C ILE A 25 -3.51 10.03 -18.27
N GLY A 26 -2.61 9.91 -19.25
CA GLY A 26 -2.35 10.90 -20.30
C GLY A 26 -1.67 12.19 -19.81
N ILE A 27 -0.65 12.06 -18.96
CA ILE A 27 0.18 13.19 -18.47
C ILE A 27 1.67 12.90 -18.66
N SER A 28 2.53 13.89 -18.42
CA SER A 28 3.98 13.66 -18.40
C SER A 28 4.43 12.97 -17.11
N LYS A 29 5.44 12.09 -17.19
CA LYS A 29 6.11 11.53 -16.00
C LYS A 29 6.59 12.62 -15.03
N THR A 30 7.09 13.74 -15.55
CA THR A 30 7.54 14.87 -14.71
C THR A 30 6.38 15.43 -13.88
N THR A 31 5.18 15.50 -14.46
CA THR A 31 3.96 15.92 -13.74
C THR A 31 3.66 14.95 -12.61
N LEU A 32 3.66 13.64 -12.88
CA LEU A 32 3.41 12.62 -11.86
C LEU A 32 4.45 12.68 -10.73
N ARG A 33 5.74 12.82 -11.06
CA ARG A 33 6.83 13.01 -10.08
C ARG A 33 6.54 14.20 -9.16
N LYS A 34 6.15 15.35 -9.73
CA LYS A 34 5.85 16.56 -8.96
C LYS A 34 4.67 16.38 -8.03
N TRP A 35 3.64 15.63 -8.44
CA TRP A 35 2.51 15.30 -7.57
C TRP A 35 2.94 14.40 -6.41
N GLU A 36 3.71 13.35 -6.67
CA GLU A 36 4.23 12.44 -5.62
C GLU A 36 5.15 13.16 -4.63
N ALA A 37 5.94 14.13 -5.11
CA ALA A 37 6.81 14.97 -4.27
C ALA A 37 6.08 16.13 -3.57
N ALA A 38 4.76 16.28 -3.78
CA ALA A 38 3.96 17.42 -3.31
C ALA A 38 4.49 18.80 -3.76
N GLU A 39 5.25 18.85 -4.86
CA GLU A 39 5.72 20.08 -5.52
C GLU A 39 4.59 20.76 -6.30
N SER A 40 3.55 20.01 -6.68
CA SER A 40 2.32 20.52 -7.30
C SER A 40 1.14 19.61 -6.97
N ILE A 41 -0.09 20.07 -7.23
CA ILE A 41 -1.33 19.36 -6.90
C ILE A 41 -2.03 18.94 -8.19
N PRO A 42 -2.55 17.71 -8.29
CA PRO A 42 -3.38 17.29 -9.42
C PRO A 42 -4.67 18.11 -9.49
N THR A 43 -5.15 18.37 -10.71
CA THR A 43 -6.48 18.97 -10.92
C THR A 43 -7.58 17.96 -10.60
N PHE A 44 -8.82 18.43 -10.46
CA PHE A 44 -9.99 17.55 -10.25
C PHE A 44 -10.13 16.48 -11.36
N ASP A 45 -9.95 16.87 -12.63
CA ASP A 45 -9.98 15.92 -13.76
C ASP A 45 -8.91 14.83 -13.63
N ASN A 46 -7.69 15.22 -13.24
CA ASN A 46 -6.60 14.26 -13.03
C ASN A 46 -6.86 13.34 -11.83
N LEU A 47 -7.45 13.84 -10.75
CA LEU A 47 -7.90 13.00 -9.63
C LEU A 47 -8.99 12.03 -10.07
N ASN A 48 -9.88 12.44 -10.97
CA ASN A 48 -10.92 11.56 -11.50
C ASN A 48 -10.31 10.43 -12.32
N LYS A 49 -9.36 10.73 -13.22
CA LYS A 49 -8.62 9.73 -13.99
C LYS A 49 -7.86 8.76 -13.09
N LEU A 50 -7.16 9.27 -12.06
CA LEU A 50 -6.48 8.44 -11.07
C LEU A 50 -7.46 7.55 -10.30
N SER A 51 -8.63 8.08 -9.94
CA SER A 51 -9.68 7.33 -9.24
C SER A 51 -10.19 6.16 -10.09
N GLN A 52 -10.41 6.40 -11.38
CA GLN A 52 -10.82 5.36 -12.32
C GLN A 52 -9.71 4.33 -12.55
N PHE A 53 -8.48 4.78 -12.75
CA PHE A 53 -7.32 3.92 -12.98
C PHE A 53 -7.03 2.99 -11.80
N TYR A 54 -7.06 3.49 -10.56
CA TYR A 54 -6.83 2.69 -9.35
C TYR A 54 -8.12 2.05 -8.80
N ASN A 55 -9.27 2.27 -9.44
CA ASN A 55 -10.58 1.82 -8.97
C ASN A 55 -10.88 2.20 -7.51
N VAL A 56 -10.61 3.46 -7.16
CA VAL A 56 -10.90 4.04 -5.83
C VAL A 56 -11.96 5.13 -5.94
N LYS A 57 -12.68 5.40 -4.85
CA LYS A 57 -13.65 6.52 -4.82
C LYS A 57 -12.92 7.86 -4.81
N MET A 58 -13.53 8.90 -5.36
CA MET A 58 -12.99 10.27 -5.32
C MET A 58 -12.72 10.75 -3.88
N THR A 59 -13.52 10.31 -2.90
CA THR A 59 -13.34 10.67 -1.48
C THR A 59 -12.02 10.16 -0.89
N TYR A 60 -11.46 9.06 -1.44
CA TYR A 60 -10.20 8.47 -1.01
C TYR A 60 -9.06 9.50 -0.97
N TRP A 61 -9.01 10.45 -1.92
CA TRP A 61 -7.95 11.45 -1.97
C TRP A 61 -7.99 12.42 -0.77
N PHE A 62 -9.17 12.64 -0.19
CA PHE A 62 -9.43 13.62 0.86
C PHE A 62 -9.54 12.99 2.25
N GLU A 63 -9.85 11.69 2.35
CA GLU A 63 -10.00 10.98 3.62
C GLU A 63 -8.71 11.02 4.44
N GLU A 64 -8.75 11.50 5.68
CA GLU A 64 -7.64 11.32 6.60
C GLU A 64 -7.69 9.89 7.15
N ASN A 65 -7.13 8.96 6.39
CA ASN A 65 -6.88 7.62 6.90
C ASN A 65 -5.88 7.77 8.05
N ASN A 66 -6.35 7.58 9.28
CA ASN A 66 -5.47 7.25 10.38
C ASN A 66 -4.89 5.88 10.00
N ASP A 67 -3.58 5.79 9.78
CA ASP A 67 -2.85 4.57 9.41
C ASP A 67 -2.92 3.52 10.55
N VAL A 68 -4.11 3.02 10.89
CA VAL A 68 -4.35 2.11 12.02
C VAL A 68 -4.74 0.71 11.55
N GLU A 69 -5.26 0.56 10.33
CA GLU A 69 -5.71 -0.76 9.83
C GLU A 69 -4.57 -1.74 9.55
N SER A 70 -3.35 -1.25 9.24
CA SER A 70 -2.22 -2.14 8.99
C SER A 70 -1.60 -2.70 10.27
N ASP A 71 -1.66 -1.98 11.39
CA ASP A 71 -1.00 -2.39 12.63
C ASP A 71 -1.76 -3.53 13.34
N GLU A 72 -3.10 -3.53 13.31
CA GLU A 72 -3.89 -4.64 13.85
C GLU A 72 -3.69 -5.94 13.09
N VAL A 73 -3.62 -5.88 11.76
CA VAL A 73 -3.37 -7.06 10.92
C VAL A 73 -1.94 -7.58 11.13
N LEU A 74 -0.96 -6.69 11.27
CA LEU A 74 0.43 -7.05 11.52
C LEU A 74 0.62 -7.70 12.90
N LEU A 75 -0.06 -7.19 13.92
CA LEU A 75 -0.08 -7.80 15.26
C LEU A 75 -0.67 -9.21 15.22
N HIS A 76 -1.82 -9.39 14.56
CA HIS A 76 -2.43 -10.71 14.42
C HIS A 76 -1.55 -11.71 13.64
N LEU A 77 -0.83 -11.25 12.61
CA LEU A 77 0.11 -12.09 11.87
C LEU A 77 1.32 -12.52 12.71
N ASN A 78 1.85 -11.63 13.54
CA ASN A 78 2.96 -11.96 14.44
C ASN A 78 2.55 -12.97 15.51
N ASP A 79 1.36 -12.81 16.09
CA ASP A 79 0.82 -13.76 17.07
C ASP A 79 0.62 -15.16 16.46
N LEU A 80 0.09 -15.24 15.24
CA LEU A 80 -0.01 -16.52 14.51
C LEU A 80 1.36 -17.12 14.22
N LEU A 81 2.36 -16.30 13.88
CA LEU A 81 3.72 -16.75 13.63
C LEU A 81 4.35 -17.37 14.89
N ASP A 82 4.13 -16.76 16.05
CA ASP A 82 4.66 -17.24 17.32
C ASP A 82 3.98 -18.53 17.77
N GLN A 83 2.67 -18.67 17.55
CA GLN A 83 1.96 -19.94 17.75
C GLN A 83 2.53 -21.06 16.86
N VAL A 84 2.79 -20.78 15.58
CA VAL A 84 3.38 -21.75 14.65
C VAL A 84 4.79 -22.16 15.10
N LYS A 85 5.62 -21.20 15.54
CA LYS A 85 6.97 -21.49 16.08
C LYS A 85 6.90 -22.40 17.30
N GLN A 86 5.97 -22.14 18.22
CA GLN A 86 5.79 -22.93 19.43
C GLN A 86 5.42 -24.38 19.09
N LEU A 87 4.45 -24.57 18.20
CA LEU A 87 4.03 -25.90 17.74
C LEU A 87 5.17 -26.67 17.07
N ILE A 88 5.98 -26.00 16.24
CA ILE A 88 7.16 -26.63 15.61
C ILE A 88 8.15 -27.10 16.68
N CYS A 89 8.36 -26.32 17.74
CA CYS A 89 9.24 -26.68 18.84
C CYS A 89 8.73 -27.94 19.57
N GLU A 90 7.44 -27.98 19.90
CA GLU A 90 6.81 -29.12 20.58
C GLU A 90 6.87 -30.42 19.75
N ILE A 91 6.69 -30.33 18.43
CA ILE A 91 6.80 -31.49 17.54
C ILE A 91 8.24 -32.03 17.54
N ARG A 92 9.25 -31.16 17.49
CA ARG A 92 10.66 -31.56 17.52
C ARG A 92 11.05 -32.26 18.82
N GLU A 93 10.57 -31.76 19.97
CA GLU A 93 10.83 -32.38 21.28
C GLU A 93 10.22 -33.78 21.38
N LYS A 94 9.00 -33.97 20.87
CA LYS A 94 8.32 -35.27 20.87
C LYS A 94 9.02 -36.30 19.99
N GLN A 95 9.60 -35.88 18.86
CA GLN A 95 10.35 -36.76 17.97
C GLN A 95 11.70 -37.20 18.57
N THR A 96 12.34 -36.35 19.39
CA THR A 96 13.64 -36.66 20.02
C THR A 96 13.52 -37.64 21.20
N LYS A 97 12.36 -37.70 21.86
CA LYS A 97 12.10 -38.58 23.02
C LYS A 97 11.60 -39.99 22.65
N MET A 98 11.43 -40.28 21.36
CA MET A 98 10.91 -41.55 20.83
C MET A 98 12.00 -42.43 20.20
N VAL A 99 13.27 -42.04 20.35
CA VAL A 99 14.48 -42.79 19.99
C VAL A 99 15.24 -43.11 21.27
#